data_AF-A0A4R6Q075-F1
#
_entry.id   AF-A0A4R6Q075-F1
#
_cell.length_a   1.000
_cell.length_b   1.000
_cell.length_c   1.000
_cell.angle_alpha   90.00
_cell.angle_beta   90.00
_cell.angle_gamma   90.00
#
_symmetry.space_group_name_H-M   'P 1'
#
loop_
_entity.id
_entity.type
_entity.pdbx_description
1 polymer ?
#
loop_
_entity_poly.entity_id
_entity_poly.type
_entity_poly.pdbx_seq_one_letter_code
_entity_poly.pdbx_strand_id
1 'polypeptide(L)'
;MKELALTPDKPFVNNVDVTVYDFPKGREESRRKRCGITVEFAESDVADLQGQGMDYEAAIEYYKKYIYDLVTANIGPDWQCVEGWDKVMEIVEDHVKAYY
;
A
#
# COMPACT_ATOMS: atom_id res chain seq x y z
N MET A 1 -10.81 -0.81 16.78
CA MET A 1 -9.90 -0.28 15.76
C MET A 1 -8.45 -0.62 16.09
N LYS A 2 -7.81 -1.46 15.28
CA LYS A 2 -6.38 -1.79 15.39
C LYS A 2 -5.53 -0.69 14.78
N GLU A 3 -4.38 -0.38 15.38
CA GLU A 3 -3.39 0.51 14.78
C GLU A 3 -2.36 -0.33 14.04
N LEU A 4 -2.06 0.05 12.79
CA LEU A 4 -1.08 -0.64 11.95
C LEU A 4 0.04 0.29 11.49
N ALA A 5 1.22 -0.28 11.33
CA ALA A 5 2.34 0.35 10.63
C ALA A 5 2.66 -0.46 9.37
N LEU A 6 2.89 0.25 8.27
CA LEU A 6 3.35 -0.31 7.01
C LEU A 6 4.84 -0.01 6.85
N THR A 7 5.63 -1.00 6.45
CA THR A 7 7.06 -0.81 6.19
C THR A 7 7.38 -1.38 4.81
N PRO A 8 7.57 -0.51 3.79
CA PRO A 8 8.02 -0.97 2.49
C PRO A 8 9.47 -1.43 2.55
N ASP A 9 9.75 -2.55 1.89
CA ASP A 9 11.09 -2.99 1.56
C ASP A 9 11.63 -2.17 0.37
N LYS A 10 12.80 -2.57 -0.16
CA LYS A 10 13.35 -1.94 -1.36
C LYS A 10 12.39 -2.16 -2.53
N PRO A 11 11.93 -1.11 -3.22
CA PRO A 11 11.05 -1.27 -4.37
C PRO A 11 11.77 -1.96 -5.52
N PHE A 12 11.01 -2.79 -6.24
CA PHE A 12 11.37 -3.33 -7.54
C PHE A 12 10.78 -2.45 -8.64
N VAL A 13 11.10 -2.78 -9.89
CA VAL A 13 10.65 -2.01 -11.06
C VAL A 13 9.12 -1.93 -11.14
N ASN A 14 8.41 -2.99 -10.73
CA ASN A 14 6.98 -3.17 -10.93
C ASN A 14 6.19 -3.51 -9.66
N ASN A 15 6.84 -3.52 -8.49
CA ASN A 15 6.17 -3.78 -7.22
C ASN A 15 6.99 -3.30 -6.02
N VAL A 16 6.36 -3.29 -4.86
CA VAL A 16 7.03 -3.19 -3.56
C VAL A 16 6.41 -4.15 -2.56
N ASP A 17 7.25 -4.89 -1.84
CA ASP A 17 6.83 -5.68 -0.70
C ASP A 17 6.67 -4.77 0.53
N VAL A 18 5.58 -4.95 1.26
CA VAL A 18 5.24 -4.15 2.45
C VAL A 18 4.97 -5.08 3.61
N THR A 19 5.75 -4.94 4.69
CA THR A 19 5.46 -5.63 5.94
C THR A 19 4.45 -4.84 6.76
N VAL A 20 3.39 -5.53 7.23
CA VAL A 20 2.34 -4.98 8.09
C VAL A 20 2.62 -5.37 9.54
N TYR A 21 2.62 -4.38 10.43
CA TYR A 21 2.79 -4.56 11.87
C TYR A 21 1.57 -4.08 12.65
N ASP A 22 1.33 -4.67 13.82
CA ASP A 22 0.43 -4.13 14.84
C ASP A 22 1.14 -3.83 16.18
N PHE A 23 0.43 -3.15 17.06
CA PHE A 23 0.92 -2.67 18.36
C PHE A 23 0.15 -3.31 19.51
N PRO A 24 0.40 -4.60 19.84
CA PRO A 24 -0.39 -5.33 20.83
C PRO A 24 -0.30 -4.75 22.26
N LYS A 25 0.76 -3.97 22.54
CA LYS A 25 0.99 -3.32 23.84
C LYS A 25 1.12 -1.79 23.73
N GLY A 26 0.64 -1.20 22.63
CA GLY A 26 0.82 0.22 22.34
C GLY A 26 2.08 0.53 21.53
N ARG A 27 2.22 1.80 21.12
CA ARG A 27 3.22 2.26 20.13
C ARG A 27 4.67 2.31 20.63
N GLU A 28 4.85 2.44 21.94
CA GLU A 28 6.17 2.56 22.59
C GLU A 28 6.88 1.21 22.77
N GLU A 29 6.17 0.10 22.61
CA GLU A 29 6.70 -1.26 22.74
C GLU A 29 7.02 -1.89 21.38
N SER A 30 7.61 -3.09 21.42
CA SER A 30 7.94 -3.85 20.21
C SER A 30 6.71 -4.13 19.35
N ARG A 31 6.81 -3.75 18.08
CA ARG A 31 5.82 -4.08 17.05
C ARG A 31 5.75 -5.59 16.82
N ARG A 32 4.58 -6.10 16.46
CA ARG A 32 4.40 -7.50 16.04
C ARG A 32 4.08 -7.57 14.56
N LYS A 33 4.86 -8.34 13.80
CA LYS A 33 4.60 -8.62 12.38
C LYS A 33 3.29 -9.40 12.24
N ARG A 34 2.42 -8.95 11.34
CA ARG A 34 1.12 -9.58 11.05
C ARG A 34 1.15 -10.35 9.73
N CYS A 35 1.51 -9.66 8.66
CA CYS A 35 1.62 -10.23 7.31
C CYS A 35 2.62 -9.42 6.47
N GLY A 36 2.95 -9.94 5.30
CA GLY A 36 3.49 -9.15 4.19
C GLY A 36 2.45 -9.06 3.09
N ILE A 37 2.41 -7.93 2.39
CA ILE A 37 1.65 -7.76 1.16
C ILE A 37 2.60 -7.33 0.05
N THR A 38 2.29 -7.67 -1.19
CA THR A 38 2.99 -7.15 -2.37
C THR A 38 2.06 -6.18 -3.06
N VAL A 39 2.51 -4.96 -3.29
CA VAL A 39 1.77 -3.95 -4.04
C VAL A 39 2.33 -3.93 -5.45
N GLU A 40 1.58 -4.49 -6.40
CA GLU A 40 1.96 -4.52 -7.81
C GLU A 40 1.55 -3.23 -8.52
N PHE A 41 2.42 -2.71 -9.35
CA PHE A 41 2.21 -1.52 -10.17
C PHE A 41 2.96 -1.67 -11.49
N ALA A 42 2.86 -2.83 -12.14
CA ALA A 42 3.52 -3.02 -13.42
C ALA A 42 2.97 -2.05 -14.48
N GLU A 43 3.78 -1.75 -15.50
CA GLU A 43 3.35 -0.93 -16.64
C GLU A 43 2.03 -1.43 -17.26
N SER A 44 1.82 -2.75 -17.32
CA SER A 44 0.57 -3.35 -17.79
C SER A 44 -0.62 -3.00 -16.90
N ASP A 45 -0.43 -2.97 -15.58
CA ASP A 45 -1.49 -2.61 -14.63
C ASP A 45 -1.88 -1.14 -14.83
N VAL A 46 -0.90 -0.26 -15.00
CA VAL A 46 -1.14 1.16 -15.27
C VAL A 46 -1.83 1.35 -16.63
N ALA A 47 -1.40 0.62 -17.66
CA ALA A 47 -2.02 0.64 -18.98
C ALA A 47 -3.49 0.16 -18.94
N ASP A 48 -3.81 -0.82 -18.11
CA ASP A 48 -5.19 -1.29 -17.91
C ASP A 48 -6.06 -0.23 -17.22
N LEU A 49 -5.51 0.56 -16.28
CA LEU A 49 -6.21 1.70 -15.67
C LEU A 49 -6.46 2.82 -16.70
N GLN A 50 -5.46 3.12 -17.52
CA GLN A 50 -5.59 4.08 -18.64
C GLN A 50 -6.62 3.60 -19.67
N GLY A 51 -6.63 2.32 -20.00
CA GLY A 51 -7.62 1.70 -20.89
C GLY A 51 -9.05 1.77 -20.36
N GLN A 52 -9.23 1.84 -19.04
CA GLN A 52 -10.50 2.12 -18.38
C GLN A 52 -10.87 3.62 -18.34
N GLY A 53 -10.01 4.49 -18.88
CA GLY A 53 -10.20 5.93 -18.91
C GLY A 53 -9.89 6.64 -17.60
N MET A 54 -9.15 6.00 -16.69
CA MET A 54 -8.71 6.64 -15.44
C MET A 54 -7.57 7.62 -15.71
N ASP A 55 -7.70 8.84 -15.21
CA ASP A 55 -6.60 9.81 -15.14
C ASP A 55 -5.67 9.50 -13.96
N TYR A 56 -4.61 10.30 -13.81
CA TYR A 56 -3.63 10.14 -12.74
C TYR A 56 -4.27 10.13 -11.35
N GLU A 57 -5.15 11.10 -11.07
CA GLU A 57 -5.80 11.21 -9.76
C GLU A 57 -6.66 9.98 -9.45
N ALA A 58 -7.45 9.52 -10.43
CA ALA A 58 -8.24 8.30 -10.31
C ALA A 58 -7.38 7.04 -10.13
N ALA A 59 -6.24 6.94 -10.80
CA ALA A 59 -5.30 5.82 -10.65
C ALA A 59 -4.69 5.80 -9.24
N ILE A 60 -4.32 6.95 -8.67
CA ILE A 60 -3.82 7.02 -7.30
C ILE A 60 -4.89 6.62 -6.28
N GLU A 61 -6.14 7.06 -6.46
CA GLU A 61 -7.26 6.62 -5.61
C GLU A 61 -7.52 5.11 -5.72
N TYR A 62 -7.38 4.54 -6.93
CA TYR A 62 -7.42 3.09 -7.13
C TYR A 62 -6.36 2.39 -6.29
N TYR A 63 -5.10 2.84 -6.31
CA TYR A 63 -4.02 2.22 -5.54
C TYR A 63 -4.20 2.36 -4.04
N LYS A 64 -4.68 3.51 -3.54
CA LYS A 64 -5.04 3.69 -2.13
C LYS A 64 -6.06 2.64 -1.70
N LYS A 65 -7.11 2.45 -2.51
CA LYS A 65 -8.14 1.45 -2.24
C LYS A 65 -7.58 0.03 -2.31
N TYR A 66 -6.77 -0.28 -3.33
CA TYR A 66 -6.14 -1.59 -3.51
C TYR A 66 -5.28 -1.98 -2.30
N ILE A 67 -4.41 -1.09 -1.83
CA ILE A 67 -3.58 -1.33 -0.64
C ILE A 67 -4.45 -1.52 0.60
N TYR A 68 -5.48 -0.69 0.78
CA TYR A 68 -6.42 -0.82 1.89
C TYR A 68 -7.13 -2.19 1.87
N ASP A 69 -7.60 -2.63 0.70
CA ASP A 69 -8.28 -3.90 0.52
C ASP A 69 -7.34 -5.09 0.82
N LEU A 70 -6.09 -5.03 0.33
CA LEU A 70 -5.06 -6.05 0.61
C LEU A 70 -4.79 -6.21 2.11
N VAL A 71 -4.59 -5.10 2.83
CA VAL A 71 -4.38 -5.14 4.28
C VAL A 71 -5.63 -5.67 4.97
N THR A 72 -6.81 -5.18 4.58
CA THR A 72 -8.10 -5.59 5.16
C THR A 72 -8.37 -7.08 4.99
N ALA A 73 -8.06 -7.65 3.83
CA ALA A 73 -8.21 -9.08 3.57
C ALA A 73 -7.38 -9.95 4.53
N ASN A 74 -6.25 -9.43 5.02
CA ASN A 74 -5.34 -10.14 5.93
C ASN A 74 -5.62 -9.85 7.41
N ILE A 75 -6.12 -8.66 7.75
CA ILE A 75 -6.21 -8.16 9.14
C ILE A 75 -7.66 -8.03 9.67
N GLY A 76 -8.64 -8.01 8.76
CA GLY A 76 -10.03 -7.60 9.01
C GLY A 76 -10.23 -6.08 8.86
N PRO A 77 -11.47 -5.57 8.80
CA PRO A 77 -11.78 -4.19 8.41
C PRO A 77 -11.58 -3.13 9.50
N ASP A 78 -11.48 -3.52 10.77
CA ASP A 78 -11.40 -2.59 11.90
C ASP A 78 -9.95 -2.19 12.21
N TRP A 79 -9.36 -1.35 11.35
CA TRP A 79 -7.99 -0.84 11.51
C TRP A 79 -7.78 0.58 10.96
N GLN A 80 -6.71 1.22 11.40
CA GLN A 80 -6.19 2.48 10.87
C GLN A 80 -4.68 2.38 10.67
N CYS A 81 -4.19 2.96 9.56
CA CYS A 81 -2.75 3.13 9.36
C CYS A 81 -2.27 4.32 10.18
N VAL A 82 -1.27 4.13 11.02
CA VAL A 82 -0.72 5.19 11.87
C VAL A 82 0.72 5.55 11.50
N GLU A 83 1.34 4.77 10.62
CA GLU A 83 2.72 4.96 10.18
C GLU A 83 2.97 4.27 8.83
N GLY A 84 3.74 4.92 7.97
CA GLY A 84 4.29 4.32 6.75
C GLY A 84 3.37 4.31 5.54
N TRP A 85 2.12 4.77 5.66
CA TRP A 85 1.20 4.95 4.54
C TRP A 85 1.80 5.83 3.44
N ASP A 86 2.22 7.04 3.81
CA ASP A 86 2.75 8.03 2.87
C ASP A 86 3.98 7.50 2.14
N LYS A 87 4.85 6.74 2.82
CA LYS A 87 6.05 6.15 2.22
C LYS A 87 5.72 5.06 1.21
N VAL A 88 4.69 4.26 1.46
CA VAL A 88 4.22 3.25 0.48
C VAL A 88 3.59 3.96 -0.71
N MET A 89 2.76 4.98 -0.47
CA MET A 89 2.12 5.74 -1.54
C MET A 89 3.11 6.53 -2.38
N GLU A 90 4.14 7.12 -1.81
CA GLU A 90 5.21 7.83 -2.54
C GLU A 90 5.88 6.92 -3.58
N ILE A 91 6.18 5.67 -3.21
CA ILE A 91 6.75 4.68 -4.15
C ILE A 91 5.79 4.39 -5.32
N VAL A 92 4.50 4.25 -5.02
CA VAL A 92 3.47 3.99 -6.04
C VAL A 92 3.28 5.22 -6.93
N GLU A 93 3.17 6.40 -6.35
CA GLU A 93 3.00 7.67 -7.06
C GLU A 93 4.19 7.95 -7.99
N ASP A 94 5.43 7.76 -7.52
CA ASP A 94 6.64 7.93 -8.32
C ASP A 94 6.65 7.02 -9.56
N HIS A 95 6.17 5.78 -9.41
CA HIS A 95 6.06 4.86 -10.53
C HIS A 95 4.93 5.26 -11.49
N VAL A 96 3.71 5.42 -10.99
CA VAL A 96 2.51 5.70 -11.79
C VAL A 96 2.65 7.03 -12.54
N LYS A 97 3.25 8.04 -11.93
CA LYS A 97 3.50 9.35 -12.55
C LYS A 97 4.39 9.28 -13.78
N ALA A 98 5.25 8.27 -13.92
CA ALA A 98 6.06 8.11 -15.13
C ALA A 98 5.24 7.75 -16.39
N TYR A 99 3.98 7.34 -16.21
CA TYR A 99 3.09 6.88 -17.28
C TYR A 99 1.93 7.84 -17.59
N TYR A 100 1.72 8.87 -16.77
CA TYR A 100 0.65 9.87 -16.90
C TYR A 100 1.23 11.29 -17.08
#